data_AF-A0A5E7RPE1-F1
#
_entry.id   AF-A0A5E7RPE1-F1
#
_cell.length_a   1.000
_cell.length_b   1.000
_cell.length_c   1.000
_cell.angle_alpha   90.00
_cell.angle_beta   90.00
_cell.angle_gamma   90.00
#
_symmetry.space_group_name_H-M   'P 1'
#
loop_
_entity.id
_entity.type
_entity.pdbx_description
1 polymer ?
#
loop_
_entity_poly.entity_id
_entity_poly.type
_entity_poly.pdbx_seq_one_letter_code
_entity_poly.pdbx_strand_id
1 'polypeptide(L)'
;MARPRKSKCQHFRGKLIAHAIAHLVQVHHTAFGLTRWFEIVCRVPRNSFPDKMFQEYLNGVVPFHARLQQILRGCPKAQHWIRHPLYRALSQNYREFDKLLIDAGEFCEVCDGDDLIFFRWLPNHWAVDVELARLLTIISGLRPKDRIRVQCWRYFPTLLAVTCYLTPVGFVRYALFDLINSRLGIALLGPAKWVGEGWPKTRSELDALVAFWAKWINAARVVGLINSDEGAAKLTRLVQKLADDEQKHLFDTLTLAANEHVSIFHYPILRRLYQALRRHPPFMLQVGDPPKPGQLVN
;
A
#
# COMPACT_ATOMS: atom_id res chain seq x y z
N MET A 1 -34.22 5.75 18.54
CA MET A 1 -32.80 6.11 18.68
C MET A 1 -32.05 5.71 17.42
N ALA A 2 -31.58 6.67 16.62
CA ALA A 2 -30.79 6.37 15.43
C ALA A 2 -29.42 5.80 15.84
N ARG A 3 -29.06 4.62 15.33
CA ARG A 3 -27.73 4.03 15.56
C ARG A 3 -26.66 5.04 15.06
N PRO A 4 -25.58 5.31 15.83
CA PRO A 4 -24.52 6.16 15.35
C PRO A 4 -23.98 5.58 14.03
N ARG A 5 -23.95 6.40 12.98
CA ARG A 5 -23.40 6.00 11.67
C ARG A 5 -21.95 5.58 11.90
N LYS A 6 -21.63 4.30 11.65
CA LYS A 6 -20.26 3.78 11.72
C LYS A 6 -19.33 4.67 10.89
N SER A 7 -18.15 4.99 11.42
CA SER A 7 -17.21 5.90 10.75
C SER A 7 -16.79 5.34 9.38
N LYS A 8 -16.46 6.23 8.41
CA LYS A 8 -15.99 5.81 7.07
C LYS A 8 -14.79 4.87 7.16
N CYS A 9 -13.90 5.07 8.15
CA CYS A 9 -12.76 4.20 8.42
C CYS A 9 -13.19 2.78 8.85
N GLN A 10 -14.23 2.64 9.67
CA GLN A 10 -14.75 1.31 10.04
C GLN A 10 -15.32 0.54 8.83
N HIS A 11 -16.00 1.24 7.91
CA HIS A 11 -16.46 0.63 6.66
C HIS A 11 -15.29 0.18 5.80
N PHE A 12 -14.29 1.04 5.59
CA PHE A 12 -13.07 0.67 4.88
C PHE A 12 -12.38 -0.54 5.48
N ARG A 13 -12.27 -0.60 6.82
CA ARG A 13 -11.71 -1.74 7.55
C ARG A 13 -12.45 -3.04 7.23
N GLY A 14 -13.78 -3.04 7.30
CA GLY A 14 -14.57 -4.22 6.97
C GLY A 14 -14.29 -4.73 5.54
N LYS A 15 -14.30 -3.81 4.56
CA LYS A 15 -14.04 -4.15 3.16
C LYS A 15 -12.65 -4.72 2.96
N LEU A 16 -11.62 -4.05 3.50
CA LEU A 16 -10.23 -4.48 3.34
C LEU A 16 -10.01 -5.89 3.88
N ILE A 17 -10.52 -6.21 5.07
CA ILE A 17 -10.34 -7.54 5.65
C ILE A 17 -11.02 -8.60 4.78
N ALA A 18 -12.25 -8.35 4.30
CA ALA A 18 -12.96 -9.29 3.45
C ALA A 18 -12.20 -9.59 2.13
N HIS A 19 -11.72 -8.54 1.45
CA HIS A 19 -10.92 -8.71 0.23
C HIS A 19 -9.56 -9.35 0.51
N ALA A 20 -8.93 -9.05 1.65
CA ALA A 20 -7.69 -9.68 2.04
C ALA A 20 -7.85 -11.18 2.33
N ILE A 21 -8.93 -11.58 2.98
CA ILE A 21 -9.26 -13.00 3.18
C ILE A 21 -9.42 -13.69 1.81
N ALA A 22 -10.25 -13.13 0.93
CA ALA A 22 -10.48 -13.70 -0.41
C ALA A 22 -9.16 -13.89 -1.17
N HIS A 23 -8.26 -12.90 -1.11
CA HIS A 23 -6.93 -12.96 -1.71
C HIS A 23 -6.06 -14.06 -1.10
N LEU A 24 -5.97 -14.10 0.24
CA LEU A 24 -5.12 -15.04 0.98
C LEU A 24 -5.54 -16.50 0.79
N VAL A 25 -6.84 -16.75 0.63
CA VAL A 25 -7.40 -18.10 0.45
C VAL A 25 -7.69 -18.43 -1.01
N GLN A 26 -7.29 -17.55 -1.93
CA GLN A 26 -7.35 -17.73 -3.39
C GLN A 26 -8.75 -18.07 -3.91
N VAL A 27 -9.77 -17.35 -3.41
CA VAL A 27 -11.14 -17.43 -3.93
C VAL A 27 -11.55 -16.13 -4.59
N HIS A 28 -12.61 -16.20 -5.40
CA HIS A 28 -13.20 -15.00 -5.98
C HIS A 28 -13.60 -14.01 -4.88
N HIS A 29 -13.36 -12.72 -5.14
CA HIS A 29 -13.70 -11.59 -4.26
C HIS A 29 -15.21 -11.29 -4.24
N THR A 30 -16.01 -12.33 -4.06
CA THR A 30 -17.48 -12.30 -4.05
C THR A 30 -17.99 -12.93 -2.77
N ALA A 31 -19.22 -12.58 -2.40
CA ALA A 31 -19.86 -13.18 -1.23
C ALA A 31 -19.93 -14.71 -1.38
N PHE A 32 -20.35 -15.18 -2.55
CA PHE A 32 -20.41 -16.60 -2.88
C PHE A 32 -19.06 -17.32 -2.68
N GLY A 33 -17.98 -16.79 -3.24
CA GLY A 33 -16.65 -17.39 -3.14
C GLY A 33 -16.17 -17.53 -1.69
N LEU A 34 -16.35 -16.48 -0.89
CA LEU A 34 -16.02 -16.48 0.54
C LEU A 34 -16.91 -17.45 1.34
N THR A 35 -18.22 -17.51 1.04
CA THR A 35 -19.13 -18.47 1.68
C THR A 35 -18.69 -19.90 1.42
N ARG A 36 -18.37 -20.26 0.17
CA ARG A 36 -17.94 -21.61 -0.19
C ARG A 36 -16.67 -22.02 0.56
N TRP A 37 -15.71 -21.10 0.64
CA TRP A 37 -14.51 -21.33 1.44
C TRP A 37 -14.83 -21.53 2.93
N PHE A 38 -15.71 -20.70 3.48
CA PHE A 38 -16.06 -20.75 4.90
C PHE A 38 -16.81 -22.04 5.29
N GLU A 39 -17.62 -22.59 4.39
CA GLU A 39 -18.26 -23.89 4.57
C GLU A 39 -17.22 -25.03 4.69
N ILE A 40 -16.18 -24.98 3.86
CA ILE A 40 -15.06 -25.94 3.91
C ILE A 40 -14.32 -25.84 5.25
N VAL A 41 -14.00 -24.62 5.69
CA VAL A 41 -13.34 -24.37 6.98
C VAL A 41 -14.18 -24.90 8.15
N CYS A 42 -15.50 -24.69 8.11
CA CYS A 42 -16.42 -25.14 9.15
C CYS A 42 -16.77 -26.63 9.06
N ARG A 43 -16.32 -27.35 8.02
CA ARG A 43 -16.68 -28.76 7.75
C ARG A 43 -18.19 -28.99 7.69
N VAL A 44 -18.92 -28.06 7.08
CA VAL A 44 -20.37 -28.17 6.88
C VAL A 44 -20.70 -28.45 5.40
N PRO A 45 -21.88 -29.01 5.10
CA PRO A 45 -22.33 -29.20 3.73
C PRO A 45 -22.34 -27.90 2.92
N ARG A 46 -22.21 -28.01 1.59
CA ARG A 46 -22.37 -26.84 0.72
C ARG A 46 -23.78 -26.27 0.84
N ASN A 47 -23.89 -24.95 0.81
CA ASN A 47 -25.13 -24.15 0.98
C ASN A 47 -25.67 -24.14 2.42
N SER A 48 -24.84 -24.44 3.41
CA SER A 48 -25.20 -24.31 4.82
C SER A 48 -25.20 -22.87 5.31
N PHE A 49 -24.45 -21.98 4.66
CA PHE A 49 -24.42 -20.55 5.01
C PHE A 49 -25.03 -19.68 3.92
N PRO A 50 -25.83 -18.66 4.28
CA PRO A 50 -26.30 -17.67 3.31
C PRO A 50 -25.17 -16.67 2.96
N ASP A 51 -25.11 -16.29 1.69
CA ASP A 51 -24.11 -15.34 1.16
C ASP A 51 -24.23 -13.93 1.78
N LYS A 52 -25.41 -13.60 2.33
CA LYS A 52 -25.70 -12.31 2.97
C LYS A 52 -24.62 -11.88 3.97
N MET A 53 -24.04 -12.83 4.72
CA MET A 53 -22.98 -12.52 5.68
C MET A 53 -21.76 -11.90 5.00
N PHE A 54 -21.21 -12.56 3.97
CA PHE A 54 -20.02 -12.06 3.28
C PHE A 54 -20.35 -10.89 2.36
N GLN A 55 -21.60 -10.77 1.90
CA GLN A 55 -22.08 -9.58 1.21
C GLN A 55 -22.05 -8.35 2.12
N GLU A 56 -22.56 -8.46 3.35
CA GLU A 56 -22.47 -7.39 4.36
C GLU A 56 -20.99 -7.07 4.69
N TYR A 57 -20.14 -8.10 4.76
CA TYR A 57 -18.73 -7.93 5.06
C TYR A 57 -17.97 -7.18 3.95
N LEU A 58 -18.16 -7.57 2.68
CA LEU A 58 -17.65 -6.88 1.50
C LEU A 58 -18.19 -5.45 1.37
N ASN A 59 -19.35 -5.17 1.99
CA ASN A 59 -19.92 -3.83 2.09
C ASN A 59 -19.40 -3.02 3.29
N GLY A 60 -18.49 -3.59 4.10
CA GLY A 60 -17.82 -2.90 5.20
C GLY A 60 -18.39 -3.19 6.59
N VAL A 61 -19.32 -4.15 6.72
CA VAL A 61 -19.84 -4.58 8.01
C VAL A 61 -18.90 -5.62 8.61
N VAL A 62 -18.12 -5.21 9.61
CA VAL A 62 -17.24 -6.15 10.34
C VAL A 62 -18.10 -7.20 11.08
N PRO A 63 -17.81 -8.51 10.91
CA PRO A 63 -18.55 -9.58 11.59
C PRO A 63 -18.32 -9.55 13.11
N PHE A 64 -19.28 -10.13 13.86
CA PHE A 64 -19.18 -10.29 15.31
C PHE A 64 -17.94 -11.09 15.73
N HIS A 65 -17.45 -10.83 16.95
CA HIS A 65 -16.18 -11.37 17.46
C HIS A 65 -16.05 -12.90 17.31
N ALA A 66 -17.09 -13.66 17.67
CA ALA A 66 -17.08 -15.13 17.55
C ALA A 66 -16.89 -15.63 16.11
N ARG A 67 -17.51 -14.96 15.13
CA ARG A 67 -17.37 -15.32 13.70
C ARG A 67 -16.01 -14.90 13.15
N LEU A 68 -15.49 -13.76 13.58
CA LEU A 68 -14.14 -13.34 13.22
C LEU A 68 -13.09 -14.36 13.71
N GLN A 69 -13.26 -14.93 14.90
CA GLN A 69 -12.40 -16.00 15.41
C GLN A 69 -12.46 -17.27 14.55
N GLN A 70 -13.65 -17.67 14.07
CA GLN A 70 -13.79 -18.81 13.15
C GLN A 70 -13.08 -18.55 11.81
N ILE A 71 -13.24 -17.35 11.26
CA ILE A 71 -12.52 -16.92 10.05
C ILE A 71 -11.01 -16.98 10.27
N LEU A 72 -10.52 -16.50 11.42
CA LEU A 72 -9.09 -16.52 11.76
C LEU A 72 -8.53 -17.93 11.95
N ARG A 73 -9.33 -18.88 12.43
CA ARG A 73 -8.94 -20.30 12.47
C ARG A 73 -8.75 -20.86 11.06
N GLY A 74 -9.61 -20.48 10.12
CA GLY A 74 -9.50 -20.89 8.71
C GLY A 74 -8.43 -20.13 7.90
N CYS A 75 -8.11 -18.90 8.30
CA CYS A 75 -7.11 -18.06 7.64
C CYS A 75 -6.30 -17.25 8.69
N PRO A 76 -5.31 -17.86 9.36
CA PRO A 76 -4.52 -17.18 10.39
C PRO A 76 -3.78 -15.94 9.86
N LYS A 77 -3.36 -15.97 8.59
CA LYS A 77 -2.69 -14.85 7.92
C LYS A 77 -3.55 -13.58 7.83
N ALA A 78 -4.88 -13.70 7.94
CA ALA A 78 -5.78 -12.54 7.98
C ALA A 78 -5.61 -11.67 9.24
N GLN A 79 -4.90 -12.16 10.27
CA GLN A 79 -4.64 -11.42 11.50
C GLN A 79 -3.90 -10.09 11.25
N HIS A 80 -2.95 -10.07 10.33
CA HIS A 80 -2.26 -8.84 9.89
C HIS A 80 -3.25 -7.77 9.47
N TRP A 81 -4.20 -8.15 8.62
CA TRP A 81 -5.23 -7.25 8.09
C TRP A 81 -6.21 -6.79 9.16
N ILE A 82 -6.50 -7.60 10.19
CA ILE A 82 -7.42 -7.17 11.26
C ILE A 82 -6.82 -6.06 12.11
N ARG A 83 -5.51 -6.09 12.36
CA ARG A 83 -4.77 -5.13 13.20
C ARG A 83 -3.96 -4.13 12.37
N HIS A 84 -4.29 -3.99 11.09
CA HIS A 84 -3.47 -3.24 10.13
C HIS A 84 -3.28 -1.75 10.53
N PRO A 85 -2.04 -1.21 10.45
CA PRO A 85 -1.74 0.17 10.85
C PRO A 85 -2.49 1.23 10.03
N LEU A 86 -2.89 0.92 8.78
CA LEU A 86 -3.69 1.84 7.94
C LEU A 86 -4.95 2.33 8.66
N TYR A 87 -5.64 1.47 9.42
CA TYR A 87 -6.90 1.88 10.08
C TYR A 87 -6.68 3.01 11.08
N ARG A 88 -5.54 3.00 11.76
CA ARG A 88 -5.21 4.01 12.76
C ARG A 88 -4.64 5.26 12.11
N ALA A 89 -3.79 5.12 11.09
CA ALA A 89 -3.31 6.25 10.30
C ALA A 89 -4.48 7.04 9.66
N LEU A 90 -5.55 6.33 9.26
CA LEU A 90 -6.78 6.93 8.74
C LEU A 90 -7.75 7.40 9.83
N SER A 91 -7.57 6.98 11.08
CA SER A 91 -8.40 7.43 12.20
C SER A 91 -7.99 8.82 12.66
N GLN A 92 -8.94 9.64 13.12
CA GLN A 92 -8.68 11.03 13.51
C GLN A 92 -7.96 11.16 14.88
N ASN A 93 -7.74 10.06 15.61
CA ASN A 93 -7.17 10.05 16.94
C ASN A 93 -5.67 9.72 16.94
N TYR A 94 -4.84 10.76 16.85
CA TYR A 94 -3.38 10.67 16.85
C TYR A 94 -2.78 9.95 18.07
N ARG A 95 -3.38 10.13 19.26
CA ARG A 95 -2.82 9.68 20.55
C ARG A 95 -2.70 8.16 20.71
N GLU A 96 -3.44 7.38 19.93
CA GLU A 96 -3.42 5.90 20.02
C GLU A 96 -2.37 5.26 19.10
N PHE A 97 -1.81 6.00 18.14
CA PHE A 97 -0.81 5.47 17.20
C PHE A 97 0.60 5.44 17.80
N ASP A 98 0.99 6.51 18.51
CA ASP A 98 2.30 6.62 19.17
C ASP A 98 2.52 5.48 20.18
N LYS A 99 1.49 5.15 20.98
CA LYS A 99 1.56 4.05 21.95
C LYS A 99 1.83 2.69 21.31
N LEU A 100 1.31 2.42 20.12
CA LEU A 100 1.43 1.08 19.55
C LEU A 100 2.68 0.84 18.71
N LEU A 101 3.29 1.91 18.18
CA LEU A 101 4.65 1.81 17.64
C LEU A 101 5.65 1.53 18.78
N ILE A 102 5.41 2.13 19.95
CA ILE A 102 6.16 1.85 21.18
C ILE A 102 5.89 0.39 21.64
N ASP A 103 4.62 -0.04 21.72
CA ASP A 103 4.24 -1.39 22.16
C ASP A 103 4.64 -2.51 21.16
N ALA A 104 4.75 -2.19 19.86
CA ALA A 104 5.23 -3.13 18.84
C ALA A 104 6.77 -3.27 18.83
N GLY A 105 7.49 -2.54 19.69
CA GLY A 105 8.95 -2.47 19.70
C GLY A 105 9.53 -1.75 18.48
N GLU A 106 8.71 -0.98 17.75
CA GLU A 106 9.06 -0.34 16.48
C GLU A 106 9.37 1.17 16.61
N PHE A 107 9.36 1.71 17.84
CA PHE A 107 9.82 3.06 18.13
C PHE A 107 10.92 3.02 19.21
N CYS A 108 12.16 3.28 18.82
CA CYS A 108 13.10 3.93 19.72
C CYS A 108 12.60 5.37 19.90
N GLU A 109 12.70 5.90 21.12
CA GLU A 109 12.68 7.35 21.34
C GLU A 109 13.56 7.99 20.27
N VAL A 110 12.94 8.70 19.33
CA VAL A 110 13.67 9.52 18.38
C VAL A 110 14.18 10.68 19.22
N CYS A 111 15.36 10.50 19.82
CA CYS A 111 16.10 11.60 20.40
C CYS A 111 16.22 12.66 19.30
N ASP A 112 15.96 13.92 19.66
CA ASP A 112 15.87 15.11 18.78
C ASP A 112 17.10 15.38 17.87
N GLY A 113 18.07 14.47 17.79
CA GLY A 113 19.32 14.62 17.07
C GLY A 113 19.37 14.05 15.65
N ASP A 114 18.61 12.99 15.30
CA ASP A 114 18.80 12.33 13.99
C ASP A 114 17.49 11.77 13.39
N ASP A 115 16.84 12.61 12.58
CA ASP A 115 15.71 12.26 11.71
C ASP A 115 16.02 11.09 10.74
N LEU A 116 17.31 10.78 10.55
CA LEU A 116 17.85 9.69 9.73
C LEU A 116 17.69 8.29 10.36
N ILE A 117 17.61 8.20 11.69
CA ILE A 117 17.50 6.92 12.39
C ILE A 117 16.13 6.28 12.10
N PHE A 118 15.06 7.07 12.08
CA PHE A 118 13.69 6.60 11.78
C PHE A 118 13.63 5.80 10.46
N PHE A 119 14.41 6.22 9.47
CA PHE A 119 14.48 5.60 8.15
C PHE A 119 15.39 4.38 8.11
N ARG A 120 16.42 4.33 8.95
CA ARG A 120 17.32 3.18 9.08
C ARG A 120 16.64 1.92 9.65
N TRP A 121 15.49 2.05 10.32
CA TRP A 121 14.76 0.95 11.00
C TRP A 121 13.50 0.43 10.28
N LEU A 122 13.03 1.12 9.23
CA LEU A 122 12.06 0.57 8.28
C LEU A 122 12.42 -0.82 7.69
N PRO A 123 13.68 -1.31 7.62
CA PRO A 123 13.98 -2.51 6.85
C PRO A 123 13.62 -3.86 7.44
N ASN A 124 13.15 -3.97 8.68
CA ASN A 124 13.11 -5.30 9.33
C ASN A 124 11.88 -6.14 8.95
N HIS A 125 10.80 -5.52 8.45
CA HIS A 125 9.62 -6.21 7.89
C HIS A 125 9.03 -5.39 6.73
N TRP A 126 9.36 -5.74 5.48
CA TRP A 126 8.95 -4.95 4.31
C TRP A 126 7.51 -5.25 3.89
N ALA A 127 6.63 -4.30 4.14
CA ALA A 127 5.22 -4.35 3.73
C ALA A 127 4.79 -2.95 3.26
N VAL A 128 4.56 -2.78 1.95
CA VAL A 128 4.28 -1.46 1.31
C VAL A 128 3.05 -0.76 1.89
N ASP A 129 2.06 -1.54 2.30
CA ASP A 129 0.84 -1.14 3.00
C ASP A 129 1.11 -0.58 4.40
N VAL A 130 2.08 -1.14 5.12
CA VAL A 130 2.53 -0.63 6.43
C VAL A 130 3.30 0.67 6.27
N GLU A 131 4.18 0.74 5.28
CA GLU A 131 4.92 1.96 4.97
C GLU A 131 3.98 3.10 4.56
N LEU A 132 2.95 2.80 3.77
CA LEU A 132 1.92 3.76 3.38
C LEU A 132 1.22 4.35 4.61
N ALA A 133 0.87 3.48 5.57
CA ALA A 133 0.28 3.92 6.84
C ALA A 133 1.24 4.83 7.62
N ARG A 134 2.52 4.48 7.68
CA ARG A 134 3.54 5.28 8.39
C ARG A 134 3.73 6.65 7.73
N LEU A 135 3.86 6.72 6.40
CA LEU A 135 3.97 8.01 5.70
C LEU A 135 2.73 8.87 5.90
N LEU A 136 1.53 8.28 5.85
CA LEU A 136 0.29 9.01 6.10
C LEU A 136 0.30 9.64 7.50
N THR A 137 0.81 8.95 8.51
CA THR A 137 0.97 9.51 9.87
C THR A 137 2.02 10.61 9.93
N ILE A 138 3.15 10.48 9.23
CA ILE A 138 4.17 11.56 9.22
C ILE A 138 3.58 12.81 8.55
N ILE A 139 2.92 12.61 7.40
CA ILE A 139 2.29 13.68 6.62
C ILE A 139 1.17 14.36 7.41
N SER A 140 0.35 13.59 8.13
CA SER A 140 -0.78 14.10 8.90
C SER A 140 -0.36 14.72 10.25
N GLY A 141 0.91 14.57 10.66
CA GLY A 141 1.40 14.88 12.00
C GLY A 141 1.82 16.33 12.17
N LEU A 142 1.89 16.78 13.43
CA LEU A 142 2.24 18.16 13.81
C LEU A 142 3.76 18.40 13.99
N ARG A 143 4.63 17.39 13.82
CA ARG A 143 6.01 17.43 14.35
C ARG A 143 7.21 17.09 13.45
N PRO A 144 7.13 16.54 12.21
CA PRO A 144 8.35 16.37 11.44
C PRO A 144 8.86 17.72 10.91
N LYS A 145 10.18 17.92 10.89
CA LYS A 145 10.80 19.05 10.18
C LYS A 145 10.31 19.06 8.73
N ASP A 146 10.01 20.24 8.18
CA ASP A 146 9.38 20.42 6.85
C ASP A 146 10.05 19.60 5.74
N ARG A 147 11.39 19.47 5.79
CA ARG A 147 12.19 18.71 4.82
C ARG A 147 11.78 17.23 4.72
N ILE A 148 11.49 16.57 5.84
CA ILE A 148 11.09 15.15 5.86
C ILE A 148 9.69 15.02 5.29
N ARG A 149 8.80 15.96 5.66
CA ARG A 149 7.42 15.99 5.18
C ARG A 149 7.37 16.13 3.66
N VAL A 150 8.24 16.94 3.06
CA VAL A 150 8.39 17.05 1.60
C VAL A 150 8.75 15.72 0.96
N GLN A 151 9.76 15.03 1.49
CA GLN A 151 10.21 13.75 0.94
C GLN A 151 9.13 12.68 1.07
N CYS A 152 8.41 12.66 2.20
CA CYS A 152 7.26 11.79 2.39
C CYS A 152 6.19 12.08 1.34
N TRP A 153 5.84 13.35 1.12
CA TRP A 153 4.87 13.74 0.10
C TRP A 153 5.27 13.36 -1.32
N ARG A 154 6.55 13.44 -1.68
CA ARG A 154 7.05 12.99 -2.99
C ARG A 154 6.94 11.49 -3.18
N TYR A 155 7.18 10.70 -2.14
CA TYR A 155 7.13 9.24 -2.22
C TYR A 155 5.70 8.69 -2.10
N PHE A 156 4.81 9.41 -1.41
CA PHE A 156 3.48 8.95 -1.04
C PHE A 156 2.58 8.50 -2.22
N PRO A 157 2.49 9.21 -3.36
CA PRO A 157 1.68 8.77 -4.50
C PRO A 157 2.15 7.43 -5.07
N THR A 158 3.46 7.26 -5.22
CA THR A 158 4.04 5.99 -5.70
C THR A 158 3.76 4.87 -4.73
N LEU A 159 3.95 5.10 -3.44
CA LEU A 159 3.69 4.08 -2.44
C LEU A 159 2.21 3.68 -2.39
N LEU A 160 1.29 4.64 -2.56
CA LEU A 160 -0.13 4.36 -2.68
C LEU A 160 -0.42 3.46 -3.89
N ALA A 161 0.12 3.81 -5.05
CA ALA A 161 -0.09 3.07 -6.28
C ALA A 161 0.46 1.64 -6.21
N VAL A 162 1.70 1.50 -5.72
CA VAL A 162 2.36 0.21 -5.52
C VAL A 162 1.61 -0.63 -4.49
N THR A 163 1.14 -0.04 -3.39
CA THR A 163 0.32 -0.74 -2.39
C THR A 163 -0.97 -1.26 -3.00
N CYS A 164 -1.64 -0.44 -3.82
CA CYS A 164 -2.86 -0.85 -4.51
C CYS A 164 -2.61 -1.95 -5.54
N TYR A 165 -1.43 -1.98 -6.15
CA TYR A 165 -1.07 -3.02 -7.11
C TYR A 165 -0.69 -4.35 -6.47
N LEU A 166 0.14 -4.31 -5.42
CA LEU A 166 0.76 -5.50 -4.83
C LEU A 166 -0.08 -6.16 -3.73
N THR A 167 -1.07 -5.46 -3.17
CA THR A 167 -1.77 -5.94 -1.97
C THR A 167 -3.29 -5.95 -2.15
N PRO A 168 -4.03 -6.64 -1.27
CA PRO A 168 -5.50 -6.59 -1.22
C PRO A 168 -6.11 -5.18 -1.09
N VAL A 169 -5.31 -4.17 -0.75
CA VAL A 169 -5.73 -2.76 -0.76
C VAL A 169 -6.25 -2.34 -2.14
N GLY A 170 -5.76 -2.94 -3.23
CA GLY A 170 -6.20 -2.68 -4.60
C GLY A 170 -7.71 -2.80 -4.83
N PHE A 171 -8.36 -3.72 -4.11
CA PHE A 171 -9.81 -3.93 -4.18
C PHE A 171 -10.63 -2.83 -3.49
N VAL A 172 -10.00 -2.07 -2.60
CA VAL A 172 -10.61 -0.99 -1.83
C VAL A 172 -9.94 0.37 -2.08
N ARG A 173 -9.17 0.48 -3.16
CA ARG A 173 -8.32 1.65 -3.46
C ARG A 173 -9.07 2.98 -3.50
N TYR A 174 -10.29 3.00 -4.04
CA TYR A 174 -11.09 4.24 -4.06
C TYR A 174 -11.56 4.66 -2.67
N ALA A 175 -11.94 3.69 -1.82
CA ALA A 175 -12.31 3.99 -0.44
C ALA A 175 -11.09 4.49 0.36
N LEU A 176 -9.91 3.92 0.12
CA LEU A 176 -8.66 4.42 0.70
C LEU A 176 -8.34 5.84 0.24
N PHE A 177 -8.38 6.08 -1.08
CA PHE A 177 -8.13 7.37 -1.69
C PHE A 177 -9.05 8.46 -1.14
N ASP A 178 -10.36 8.20 -1.08
CA ASP A 178 -11.35 9.14 -0.53
C ASP A 178 -11.10 9.43 0.95
N LEU A 179 -10.69 8.42 1.74
CA LEU A 179 -10.33 8.60 3.15
C LEU A 179 -9.07 9.42 3.34
N ILE A 180 -8.02 9.16 2.54
CA ILE A 180 -6.77 9.92 2.60
C ILE A 180 -7.04 11.40 2.24
N ASN A 181 -7.76 11.65 1.14
CA ASN A 181 -8.13 13.01 0.73
C ASN A 181 -8.91 13.74 1.83
N SER A 182 -9.87 13.06 2.45
CA SER A 182 -10.62 13.61 3.58
C SER A 182 -9.75 13.85 4.80
N ARG A 183 -8.77 12.98 5.08
CA ARG A 183 -7.89 13.08 6.25
C ARG A 183 -6.89 14.22 6.14
N LEU A 184 -6.35 14.41 4.94
CA LEU A 184 -5.32 15.40 4.62
C LEU A 184 -5.92 16.75 4.23
N GLY A 185 -7.25 16.85 4.11
CA GLY A 185 -7.92 18.10 3.75
C GLY A 185 -7.58 18.58 2.34
N ILE A 186 -7.19 17.67 1.44
CA ILE A 186 -6.70 18.01 0.09
C ILE A 186 -7.78 18.78 -0.71
N ALA A 187 -9.05 18.48 -0.48
CA ALA A 187 -10.17 19.19 -1.11
C ALA A 187 -10.42 20.61 -0.56
N LEU A 188 -9.97 20.90 0.67
CA LEU A 188 -10.26 22.16 1.38
C LEU A 188 -9.07 23.13 1.39
N LEU A 189 -7.84 22.61 1.37
CA LEU A 189 -6.61 23.41 1.50
C LEU A 189 -5.99 23.77 0.15
N GLY A 190 -6.62 23.37 -0.96
CA GLY A 190 -5.93 23.22 -2.25
C GLY A 190 -4.84 22.13 -2.15
N PRO A 191 -4.11 21.81 -3.23
CA PRO A 191 -2.86 21.08 -3.07
C PRO A 191 -2.00 21.95 -2.16
N ALA A 192 -1.84 21.55 -0.90
CA ALA A 192 -0.89 22.24 -0.02
C ALA A 192 0.42 22.33 -0.81
N LYS A 193 1.19 23.42 -0.64
CA LYS A 193 2.44 23.67 -1.40
C LYS A 193 3.40 22.45 -1.48
N TRP A 194 3.23 21.50 -0.56
CA TRP A 194 3.93 20.23 -0.40
C TRP A 194 3.38 19.03 -1.19
N VAL A 195 2.10 19.04 -1.60
CA VAL A 195 1.41 17.92 -2.30
C VAL A 195 1.98 17.72 -3.72
N GLY A 196 2.58 18.76 -4.29
CA GLY A 196 3.15 18.72 -5.63
C GLY A 196 2.13 18.37 -6.72
N GLU A 197 2.61 18.14 -7.95
CA GLU A 197 1.78 17.66 -9.07
C GLU A 197 1.61 16.13 -9.09
N GLY A 198 2.21 15.44 -8.12
CA GLY A 198 2.29 13.97 -8.06
C GLY A 198 1.08 13.26 -7.49
N TRP A 199 0.26 13.93 -6.69
CA TRP A 199 -0.91 13.31 -6.08
C TRP A 199 -2.08 13.23 -7.06
N PRO A 200 -2.74 12.06 -7.23
CA PRO A 200 -3.88 11.93 -8.13
C PRO A 200 -5.06 12.77 -7.62
N LYS A 201 -5.65 13.58 -8.50
CA LYS A 201 -6.81 14.43 -8.21
C LYS A 201 -8.13 13.71 -8.46
N THR A 202 -8.11 12.72 -9.36
CA THR A 202 -9.29 11.93 -9.74
C THR A 202 -9.04 10.44 -9.56
N ARG A 203 -10.13 9.65 -9.55
CA ARG A 203 -10.02 8.18 -9.54
C ARG A 203 -9.37 7.65 -10.82
N SER A 204 -9.58 8.31 -11.96
CA SER A 204 -8.93 7.98 -13.23
C SER A 204 -7.41 8.19 -13.15
N GLU A 205 -6.98 9.33 -12.60
CA GLU A 205 -5.56 9.59 -12.34
C GLU A 205 -4.93 8.56 -11.38
N LEU A 206 -5.68 8.13 -10.35
CA LEU A 206 -5.23 7.04 -9.47
C LEU A 206 -5.06 5.73 -10.24
N ASP A 207 -6.03 5.35 -11.08
CA ASP A 207 -5.93 4.13 -11.88
C ASP A 207 -4.76 4.19 -12.87
N ALA A 208 -4.54 5.34 -13.52
CA ALA A 208 -3.40 5.57 -14.41
C ALA A 208 -2.06 5.46 -13.67
N LEU A 209 -1.98 6.01 -12.45
CA LEU A 209 -0.78 5.89 -11.61
C LEU A 209 -0.53 4.44 -11.16
N VAL A 210 -1.59 3.69 -10.80
CA VAL A 210 -1.49 2.26 -10.49
C VAL A 210 -1.05 1.46 -11.72
N ALA A 211 -1.62 1.74 -12.88
CA ALA A 211 -1.26 1.08 -14.14
C ALA A 211 0.19 1.37 -14.57
N PHE A 212 0.65 2.61 -14.38
CA PHE A 212 2.04 3.00 -14.64
C PHE A 212 3.01 2.14 -13.84
N TRP A 213 2.83 2.06 -12.51
CA TRP A 213 3.71 1.24 -11.67
C TRP A 213 3.53 -0.26 -11.91
N ALA A 214 2.32 -0.71 -12.26
CA ALA A 214 2.08 -2.11 -12.64
C ALA A 214 2.92 -2.51 -13.87
N LYS A 215 3.00 -1.66 -14.90
CA LYS A 215 3.82 -1.91 -16.10
C LYS A 215 5.30 -2.10 -15.74
N TRP A 216 5.86 -1.20 -14.94
CA TRP A 216 7.23 -1.29 -14.43
C TRP A 216 7.49 -2.59 -13.68
N ILE A 217 6.63 -2.92 -12.71
CA ILE A 217 6.79 -4.10 -11.87
C ILE A 217 6.67 -5.38 -12.71
N ASN A 218 5.74 -5.42 -13.65
CA ASN A 218 5.55 -6.59 -14.52
C ASN A 218 6.73 -6.80 -15.46
N ALA A 219 7.19 -5.75 -16.14
CA ALA A 219 8.38 -5.84 -16.99
C ALA A 219 9.60 -6.33 -16.20
N ALA A 220 9.79 -5.81 -14.98
CA ALA A 220 10.88 -6.24 -14.10
C ALA A 220 10.76 -7.70 -13.63
N ARG A 221 9.54 -8.21 -13.43
CA ARG A 221 9.31 -9.63 -13.12
C ARG A 221 9.61 -10.53 -14.30
N VAL A 222 9.20 -10.14 -15.51
CA VAL A 222 9.42 -10.92 -16.74
C VAL A 222 10.91 -11.17 -16.98
N VAL A 223 11.75 -10.15 -16.79
CA VAL A 223 13.20 -10.28 -16.99
C VAL A 223 13.94 -10.86 -15.77
N GLY A 224 13.22 -11.24 -14.72
CA GLY A 224 13.81 -11.80 -13.50
C GLY A 224 14.60 -10.79 -12.65
N LEU A 225 14.40 -9.48 -12.86
CA LEU A 225 15.03 -8.43 -12.06
C LEU A 225 14.52 -8.44 -10.61
N ILE A 226 13.24 -8.78 -10.43
CA ILE A 226 12.57 -8.93 -9.14
C ILE A 226 11.70 -10.19 -9.14
N ASN A 227 11.57 -10.84 -7.97
CA ASN A 227 10.80 -12.08 -7.81
C ASN A 227 9.83 -12.03 -6.61
N SER A 228 9.73 -10.89 -5.93
CA SER A 228 8.88 -10.71 -4.74
C SER A 228 8.27 -9.33 -4.70
N ASP A 229 7.21 -9.16 -3.89
CA ASP A 229 6.60 -7.86 -3.63
C ASP A 229 7.57 -6.91 -2.89
N GLU A 230 8.44 -7.47 -2.05
CA GLU A 230 9.55 -6.73 -1.44
C GLU A 230 10.50 -6.17 -2.52
N GLY A 231 10.87 -7.00 -3.50
CA GLY A 231 11.69 -6.58 -4.64
C GLY A 231 11.01 -5.50 -5.47
N ALA A 232 9.70 -5.60 -5.68
CA ALA A 232 8.91 -4.57 -6.37
C ALA A 232 8.93 -3.23 -5.63
N ALA A 233 8.77 -3.23 -4.31
CA ALA A 233 8.87 -2.02 -3.49
C ALA A 233 10.27 -1.38 -3.54
N LYS A 234 11.31 -2.23 -3.48
CA LYS A 234 12.73 -1.87 -3.67
C LYS A 234 12.94 -1.17 -5.00
N LEU A 235 12.39 -1.73 -6.08
CA LEU A 235 12.51 -1.21 -7.43
C LEU A 235 11.89 0.18 -7.55
N THR A 236 10.63 0.36 -7.13
CA THR A 236 9.93 1.64 -7.32
C THR A 236 10.64 2.79 -6.61
N ARG A 237 11.25 2.53 -5.46
CA ARG A 237 12.11 3.51 -4.77
C ARG A 237 13.33 3.90 -5.57
N LEU A 238 14.06 2.92 -6.09
CA LEU A 238 15.29 3.19 -6.85
C LEU A 238 14.95 3.96 -8.12
N VAL A 239 13.89 3.56 -8.83
CA VAL A 239 13.42 4.24 -10.04
C VAL A 239 13.06 5.70 -9.74
N GLN A 240 12.37 5.98 -8.65
CA GLN A 240 12.04 7.37 -8.28
C GLN A 240 13.23 8.25 -7.91
N LYS A 241 14.43 7.69 -7.70
CA LYS A 241 15.64 8.52 -7.49
C LYS A 241 16.29 8.95 -8.79
N LEU A 242 15.97 8.29 -9.90
CA LEU A 242 16.54 8.56 -11.20
C LEU A 242 15.91 9.81 -11.80
N ALA A 243 16.67 10.52 -12.62
CA ALA A 243 16.14 11.61 -13.44
C ALA A 243 15.16 11.08 -14.49
N ASP A 244 14.27 11.94 -15.02
CA ASP A 244 13.20 11.52 -15.94
C ASP A 244 13.73 10.83 -17.22
N ASP A 245 14.85 11.31 -17.75
CA ASP A 245 15.56 10.73 -18.89
C ASP A 245 16.14 9.36 -18.57
N GLU A 246 16.74 9.20 -17.39
CA GLU A 246 17.22 7.90 -16.90
C GLU A 246 16.08 6.92 -16.64
N GLN A 247 14.96 7.38 -16.08
CA GLN A 247 13.75 6.55 -15.89
C GLN A 247 13.23 6.06 -17.25
N LYS A 248 13.14 6.95 -18.24
CA LYS A 248 12.70 6.59 -19.59
C LYS A 248 13.64 5.57 -20.22
N HIS A 249 14.95 5.85 -20.22
CA HIS A 249 15.95 4.92 -20.78
C HIS A 249 15.92 3.55 -20.09
N LEU A 250 15.78 3.53 -18.77
CA LEU A 250 15.65 2.30 -18.00
C LEU A 250 14.38 1.54 -18.37
N PHE A 251 13.23 2.21 -18.50
CA PHE A 251 11.97 1.58 -18.88
C PHE A 251 12.01 0.99 -20.28
N ASP A 252 12.55 1.73 -21.24
CA ASP A 252 12.70 1.29 -22.63
C ASP A 252 13.59 0.04 -22.68
N THR A 253 14.71 0.06 -21.95
CA THR A 253 15.62 -1.09 -21.85
C THR A 253 14.95 -2.30 -21.18
N LEU A 254 14.17 -2.07 -20.12
CA LEU A 254 13.45 -3.11 -19.40
C LEU A 254 12.39 -3.77 -20.29
N THR A 255 11.68 -2.95 -21.08
CA THR A 255 10.64 -3.40 -22.00
C THR A 255 11.25 -4.17 -23.18
N LEU A 256 12.36 -3.68 -23.74
CA LEU A 256 13.12 -4.38 -24.77
C LEU A 256 13.56 -5.76 -24.26
N ALA A 257 14.21 -5.81 -23.10
CA ALA A 257 14.65 -7.06 -22.49
C ALA A 257 13.49 -8.02 -22.20
N ALA A 258 12.33 -7.50 -21.78
CA ALA A 258 11.13 -8.29 -21.51
C ALA A 258 10.54 -8.90 -22.79
N ASN A 259 10.49 -8.12 -23.88
CA ASN A 259 9.94 -8.54 -25.16
C ASN A 259 10.86 -9.52 -25.90
N GLU A 260 12.18 -9.30 -25.83
CA GLU A 260 13.18 -10.14 -26.50
C GLU A 260 13.63 -11.33 -25.63
N HIS A 261 13.10 -11.46 -24.40
CA HIS A 261 13.51 -12.46 -23.41
C HIS A 261 15.03 -12.49 -23.15
N VAL A 262 15.68 -11.32 -23.23
CA VAL A 262 17.13 -11.18 -23.07
C VAL A 262 17.47 -11.05 -21.59
N SER A 263 18.53 -11.74 -21.15
CA SER A 263 18.99 -11.65 -19.77
C SER A 263 19.42 -10.22 -19.40
N ILE A 264 19.03 -9.76 -18.22
CA ILE A 264 19.36 -8.43 -17.66
C ILE A 264 20.87 -8.12 -17.64
N PHE A 265 21.74 -9.14 -17.68
CA PHE A 265 23.19 -8.94 -17.65
C PHE A 265 23.76 -8.41 -18.97
N HIS A 266 23.01 -8.48 -20.07
CA HIS A 266 23.40 -7.88 -21.35
C HIS A 266 23.25 -6.37 -21.37
N TYR A 267 22.43 -5.81 -20.49
CA TYR A 267 22.20 -4.37 -20.39
C TYR A 267 22.90 -3.79 -19.16
N PRO A 268 23.91 -2.91 -19.33
CA PRO A 268 24.66 -2.33 -18.22
C PRO A 268 23.78 -1.64 -17.17
N ILE A 269 22.72 -0.95 -17.61
CA ILE A 269 21.79 -0.24 -16.71
C ILE A 269 20.97 -1.21 -15.84
N LEU A 270 20.48 -2.31 -16.41
CA LEU A 270 19.73 -3.33 -15.66
C LEU A 270 20.64 -4.09 -14.69
N ARG A 271 21.89 -4.37 -15.08
CA ARG A 271 22.90 -4.97 -14.20
C ARG A 271 23.23 -4.08 -13.00
N ARG A 272 23.42 -2.78 -13.23
CA ARG A 272 23.65 -1.79 -12.14
C ARG A 272 22.45 -1.75 -11.19
N LEU A 273 21.24 -1.72 -11.74
CA LEU A 273 20.01 -1.72 -10.95
C LEU A 273 19.86 -3.01 -10.12
N TYR A 274 20.13 -4.18 -10.71
CA TYR A 274 20.15 -5.45 -9.99
C TYR A 274 21.12 -5.44 -8.80
N GLN A 275 22.33 -4.91 -8.99
CA GLN A 275 23.29 -4.76 -7.90
C GLN A 275 22.81 -3.79 -6.81
N ALA A 276 22.17 -2.68 -7.20
CA ALA A 276 21.61 -1.71 -6.26
C ALA A 276 20.46 -2.30 -5.42
N LEU A 277 19.58 -3.12 -6.04
CA LEU A 277 18.49 -3.82 -5.35
C LEU A 277 19.01 -4.75 -4.25
N ARG A 278 20.15 -5.42 -4.47
CA ARG A 278 20.76 -6.34 -3.50
C ARG A 278 21.46 -5.62 -2.34
N ARG A 279 21.87 -4.37 -2.52
CA ARG A 279 22.62 -3.61 -1.50
C ARG A 279 21.74 -3.05 -0.36
N HIS A 280 20.47 -3.47 -0.23
CA HIS A 280 19.51 -3.00 0.76
C HIS A 280 19.57 -1.47 0.94
N PRO A 281 18.96 -0.67 0.04
CA PRO A 281 19.12 0.77 0.11
C PRO A 281 18.63 1.27 1.47
N PRO A 282 19.48 1.97 2.26
CA PRO A 282 19.02 2.64 3.46
C PRO A 282 17.94 3.65 3.05
N PHE A 283 16.86 3.69 3.82
CA PHE A 283 15.78 4.61 3.55
C PHE A 283 16.26 6.06 3.77
N MET A 284 15.79 6.93 2.87
CA MET A 284 15.87 8.39 2.71
C MET A 284 17.08 9.18 3.21
N LEU A 285 17.81 9.74 2.23
CA LEU A 285 17.63 11.12 1.78
C LEU A 285 17.61 11.11 0.23
N GLN A 286 16.81 11.97 -0.41
CA GLN A 286 16.65 12.14 -1.88
C GLN A 286 15.72 11.11 -2.56
N VAL A 287 14.43 11.43 -2.61
CA VAL A 287 13.46 10.89 -3.57
C VAL A 287 13.22 11.98 -4.64
N GLY A 288 13.23 11.58 -5.91
CA GLY A 288 12.85 12.44 -7.03
C GLY A 288 11.35 12.72 -7.06
N ASP A 289 10.90 13.45 -8.07
CA ASP A 289 9.49 13.78 -8.18
C ASP A 289 8.67 12.57 -8.66
N PRO A 290 7.48 12.33 -8.08
CA PRO A 290 6.58 11.29 -8.56
C PRO A 290 6.06 11.59 -9.97
N PRO A 291 5.70 10.56 -10.75
CA PRO A 291 5.09 10.78 -12.08
C PRO A 291 3.78 11.56 -11.93
N LYS A 292 3.54 12.50 -12.85
CA LYS A 292 2.39 13.40 -12.82
C LYS A 292 1.14 12.66 -13.28
N PRO A 293 0.16 12.36 -12.40
CA PRO A 293 -0.96 11.49 -12.76
C PRO A 293 -1.81 12.03 -13.91
N GLY A 294 -1.99 13.34 -14.00
CA GLY A 294 -2.71 13.97 -15.11
C GLY A 294 -2.09 13.76 -16.49
N GLN A 295 -0.77 13.50 -16.57
CA GLN A 295 -0.09 13.19 -17.84
C GLN A 295 -0.22 11.71 -18.22
N LEU A 296 -0.61 10.84 -17.28
CA LEU A 296 -0.71 9.39 -17.48
C LEU A 296 -2.09 8.94 -17.99
N VAL A 297 -3.08 9.83 -17.98
CA VAL A 297 -4.47 9.54 -18.40
C VAL A 297 -4.64 9.62 -19.92
N ASN A 298 -3.63 10.11 -20.65
CA ASN A 298 -3.63 10.29 -22.10
C ASN A 298 -3.24 9.02 -22.86
#